data_AF-A0A4Q2V087-F1
#
_entry.id   AF-A0A4Q2V087-F1
#
_cell.length_a   1.000
_cell.length_b   1.000
_cell.length_c   1.000
_cell.angle_alpha   90.00
_cell.angle_beta   90.00
_cell.angle_gamma   90.00
#
_symmetry.space_group_name_H-M   'P 1'
#
loop_
_entity.id
_entity.type
_entity.pdbx_description
1 polymer ?
#
loop_
_entity_poly.entity_id
_entity_poly.type
_entity_poly.pdbx_seq_one_letter_code
_entity_poly.pdbx_strand_id
1 'polypeptide(L)'
;MARTNKADLDVEDPLEWWVRHASDYPILSKMAFDLFSYPAMSAECERVFSQTNKVITDERNRLSSGTVAAIECQKHLLRSGMLA
;
A
#
# COMPACT_ATOMS: atom_id res chain seq x y z
N MET A 1 2.33 -30.79 9.20
CA MET A 1 1.20 -30.66 8.26
C MET A 1 0.21 -29.69 8.88
N ALA A 2 0.04 -28.51 8.30
CA ALA A 2 -0.94 -27.54 8.80
C ALA A 2 -2.34 -28.18 8.69
N ARG A 3 -3.06 -28.24 9.82
CA ARG A 3 -4.43 -28.73 9.87
C ARG A 3 -5.30 -27.59 9.34
N THR A 4 -5.64 -27.60 8.06
CA THR A 4 -6.54 -26.60 7.48
C THR A 4 -7.94 -26.87 8.02
N ASN A 5 -8.42 -26.06 8.96
CA ASN A 5 -9.81 -26.16 9.40
C ASN A 5 -10.70 -25.56 8.32
N LYS A 6 -11.89 -26.13 8.11
CA LYS A 6 -12.85 -25.64 7.11
C LYS A 6 -13.24 -24.16 7.33
N ALA A 7 -13.17 -23.70 8.58
CA ALA A 7 -13.40 -22.29 8.95
C ALA A 7 -12.33 -21.32 8.42
N ASP A 8 -11.10 -21.79 8.15
CA ASP A 8 -10.01 -20.96 7.63
C ASP A 8 -10.11 -20.75 6.11
N LEU A 9 -11.00 -21.50 5.43
CA LEU A 9 -11.22 -21.40 3.98
C LEU A 9 -12.33 -20.42 3.61
N ASP A 10 -13.12 -19.97 4.58
CA ASP A 10 -14.28 -19.08 4.39
C ASP A 10 -14.08 -17.78 5.16
N VAL A 11 -12.91 -17.16 4.96
CA VAL A 11 -12.52 -15.90 5.58
C VAL A 11 -12.80 -14.76 4.60
N GLU A 12 -13.80 -13.94 4.93
CA GLU A 12 -14.20 -12.78 4.12
C GLU A 12 -13.09 -11.71 4.05
N ASP A 13 -12.38 -11.49 5.17
CA ASP A 13 -11.20 -10.62 5.22
C ASP A 13 -9.98 -11.35 5.83
N PRO A 14 -8.99 -11.76 5.01
CA PRO A 14 -7.81 -12.45 5.50
C PRO A 14 -6.94 -11.58 6.41
N LEU A 15 -6.98 -10.25 6.30
CA LEU A 15 -6.22 -9.36 7.20
C LEU A 15 -6.79 -9.42 8.62
N GLU A 16 -8.11 -9.33 8.78
CA GLU A 16 -8.75 -9.47 10.08
C GLU A 16 -8.44 -10.81 10.75
N TRP A 17 -8.39 -11.90 9.97
CA TRP A 17 -8.04 -13.21 10.51
C TRP A 17 -6.62 -13.23 11.07
N TRP A 18 -5.64 -12.66 10.35
CA TRP A 18 -4.26 -12.56 10.84
C TRP A 18 -4.12 -11.62 12.04
N VAL A 19 -4.93 -10.56 12.13
CA VAL A 19 -4.97 -9.70 13.32
C VAL A 19 -5.44 -10.50 14.54
N ARG A 20 -6.51 -11.28 14.40
CA ARG A 20 -7.07 -12.09 15.50
C ARG A 20 -6.12 -13.18 15.98
N HIS A 21 -5.36 -13.79 15.07
CA HIS A 21 -4.43 -14.90 15.37
C HIS A 21 -2.97 -14.46 15.50
N ALA A 22 -2.70 -13.15 15.60
CA ALA A 22 -1.34 -12.63 15.70
C ALA A 22 -0.61 -13.11 16.97
N SER A 23 -1.34 -13.30 18.08
CA SER A 23 -0.79 -13.86 19.32
C SER A 23 -0.42 -15.34 19.20
N ASP A 24 -1.20 -16.09 18.43
CA ASP A 24 -1.03 -17.54 18.26
C ASP A 24 0.12 -17.83 17.30
N TYR A 25 0.30 -16.95 16.31
CA TYR A 25 1.33 -17.06 15.28
C TYR A 25 2.14 -15.75 15.13
N PRO A 26 2.99 -15.39 16.11
CA PRO A 26 3.64 -14.07 16.16
C PRO A 26 4.68 -13.83 15.05
N ILE A 27 5.23 -14.88 14.46
CA ILE A 27 6.19 -14.77 13.35
C ILE A 27 5.45 -14.82 12.01
N LEU A 28 4.50 -15.75 11.87
CA LEU A 28 3.78 -15.96 10.61
C LEU A 28 2.81 -14.81 10.31
N SER A 29 2.17 -14.24 11.32
CA SER A 29 1.34 -13.04 11.18
C SER A 29 2.14 -11.87 10.62
N LYS A 30 3.37 -11.64 11.10
CA LYS A 30 4.26 -10.60 10.56
C LYS A 30 4.55 -10.83 9.07
N MET A 31 4.93 -12.06 8.70
CA MET A 31 5.16 -12.40 7.28
C MET A 31 3.92 -12.22 6.42
N ALA A 32 2.74 -12.56 6.96
CA ALA A 32 1.47 -12.37 6.26
C ALA A 32 1.18 -10.87 6.05
N PHE A 33 1.36 -10.04 7.09
CA PHE A 33 1.19 -8.59 6.97
C PHE A 33 2.21 -7.97 6.00
N ASP A 34 3.46 -8.43 6.00
CA ASP A 34 4.47 -7.99 5.03
C ASP A 34 4.02 -8.32 3.59
N LEU A 35 3.48 -9.52 3.38
CA LEU A 35 2.97 -9.94 2.08
C LEU A 35 1.75 -9.13 1.64
N PHE A 36 0.78 -8.92 2.53
CA PHE A 36 -0.43 -8.13 2.22
C PHE A 36 -0.16 -6.63 2.07
N SER A 37 0.93 -6.12 2.66
CA SER A 37 1.35 -4.72 2.50
C SER A 37 1.92 -4.43 1.11
N TYR A 38 2.33 -5.48 0.37
CA TYR A 38 2.78 -5.33 -1.01
C TYR A 38 1.57 -5.21 -1.95
N PRO A 39 1.48 -4.15 -2.77
CA PRO A 39 0.44 -4.06 -3.78
C PRO A 39 0.64 -5.19 -4.79
N ALA A 40 -0.39 -6.00 -5.03
CA ALA A 40 -0.31 -7.15 -5.95
C ALA A 40 0.06 -6.76 -7.41
N MET A 41 -0.07 -5.48 -7.77
CA MET A 41 0.17 -4.95 -9.11
C MET A 41 0.89 -3.60 -9.07
N SER A 42 1.67 -3.30 -10.12
CA SER A 42 2.32 -2.00 -10.32
C SER A 42 1.37 -0.85 -10.66
N ALA A 43 0.07 -1.13 -10.84
CA ALA A 43 -0.94 -0.15 -11.24
C ALA A 43 -0.99 1.09 -10.34
N GLU A 44 -0.73 0.90 -9.03
CA GLU A 44 -0.64 2.00 -8.06
C GLU A 44 0.53 2.94 -8.37
N CYS A 45 1.71 2.38 -8.64
CA CYS A 45 2.91 3.13 -9.02
C CYS A 45 2.71 3.83 -10.37
N GLU A 46 2.15 3.13 -11.36
CA GLU A 46 1.85 3.67 -12.70
C GLU A 46 0.87 4.85 -12.64
N ARG A 47 -0.12 4.78 -11.74
CA ARG A 47 -1.06 5.88 -11.51
C ARG A 47 -0.37 7.10 -10.90
N VAL A 48 0.59 6.92 -9.99
CA VAL A 48 1.40 8.03 -9.46
C VAL A 48 2.28 8.61 -10.58
N PHE A 49 2.98 7.78 -11.35
CA PHE A 49 3.82 8.26 -12.47
C PHE A 49 3.03 9.02 -13.55
N SER A 50 1.85 8.52 -13.90
CA SER A 50 0.96 9.20 -14.85
C SER A 50 0.48 10.56 -14.33
N GLN A 51 0.30 10.70 -13.01
CA GLN A 51 -0.02 12.00 -12.39
C GLN A 51 1.20 12.92 -12.32
N THR A 52 2.38 12.38 -12.05
CA THR A 52 3.64 13.12 -12.05
C THR A 52 3.94 13.74 -13.42
N ASN A 53 3.59 13.07 -14.52
CA ASN A 53 3.68 13.65 -15.87
C ASN A 53 2.81 14.92 -16.05
N LYS A 54 1.80 15.15 -15.20
CA LYS A 54 1.03 16.42 -15.18
C LYS A 54 1.71 17.51 -14.35
N VAL A 55 2.64 17.15 -13.47
CA VAL A 55 3.42 18.09 -12.64
C VAL A 55 4.65 18.56 -13.40
N ILE A 56 5.34 17.63 -14.06
CA ILE A 56 6.48 17.89 -14.93
C ILE A 56 5.95 18.12 -16.34
N THR A 57 5.49 19.33 -16.64
CA THR A 57 5.11 19.73 -18.00
C THR A 57 6.33 20.30 -18.74
N ASP A 58 6.27 20.39 -20.07
CA ASP A 58 7.37 20.97 -20.87
C ASP A 58 7.73 22.40 -20.42
N GLU A 59 6.75 23.17 -19.96
CA GLU A 59 6.94 24.52 -19.41
C GLU A 59 7.48 24.54 -17.96
N ARG A 60 7.35 23.44 -17.20
CA ARG A 60 7.74 23.30 -15.79
C ARG A 60 8.61 22.07 -15.54
N ASN A 61 9.65 21.91 -16.36
CA ASN A 61 10.56 20.76 -16.34
C ASN A 61 11.81 20.93 -15.42
N ARG A 62 12.03 22.12 -14.86
CA ARG A 62 13.17 22.41 -13.94
C ARG A 62 12.85 22.09 -12.47
N LEU A 63 12.16 20.99 -12.21
CA LEU A 63 11.87 20.52 -10.85
C LEU A 63 12.88 19.43 -10.46
N SER A 64 13.40 19.51 -9.23
CA SER A 64 14.21 18.42 -8.69
C SER A 64 13.32 17.21 -8.39
N SER A 65 13.89 16.00 -8.46
CA SER A 65 13.16 14.76 -8.11
C SER A 65 12.58 14.82 -6.70
N GLY A 66 13.30 15.43 -5.75
CA GLY A 66 12.83 15.63 -4.38
C GLY A 66 11.60 16.54 -4.30
N THR A 67 11.57 17.61 -5.10
CA THR A 67 10.41 18.52 -5.16
C THR A 67 9.18 17.82 -5.74
N VAL A 68 9.36 17.02 -6.79
CA VAL A 68 8.28 16.25 -7.40
C VAL A 68 7.72 15.21 -6.41
N ALA A 69 8.60 14.49 -5.71
CA ALA A 69 8.19 13.54 -4.67
C ALA A 69 7.40 14.24 -3.56
N ALA A 70 7.86 15.39 -3.07
CA ALA A 70 7.15 16.16 -2.05
C ALA A 70 5.76 16.59 -2.50
N ILE A 71 5.59 17.04 -3.75
CA ILE A 71 4.30 17.44 -4.31
C ILE A 71 3.33 16.24 -4.36
N GLU A 72 3.79 15.09 -4.86
CA GLU A 72 2.93 13.91 -4.95
C GLU A 72 2.59 13.34 -3.55
N CYS A 73 3.54 13.35 -2.61
CA CYS A 73 3.27 13.01 -1.22
C CYS A 73 2.22 13.96 -0.61
N GLN A 74 2.41 15.27 -0.73
CA GLN A 74 1.46 16.26 -0.19
C GLN A 74 0.05 16.05 -0.77
N LYS A 75 -0.07 15.83 -2.09
CA LYS A 75 -1.36 15.52 -2.73
C LYS A 75 -1.99 14.23 -2.20
N HIS A 76 -1.19 13.17 -2.04
CA HIS A 76 -1.67 11.91 -1.50
C HIS A 76 -2.19 12.09 -0.06
N LEU A 77 -1.42 12.79 0.78
CA LEU A 77 -1.77 13.08 2.18
C LEU A 77 -3.05 13.93 2.31
N LEU A 78 -3.23 14.92 1.42
CA LEU A 78 -4.46 15.71 1.38
C LEU A 78 -5.68 14.87 0.95
N ARG A 79 -5.50 13.98 -0.03
CA ARG A 79 -6.58 13.09 -0.49
C ARG A 79 -6.94 12.03 0.54
N SER A 80 -5.97 11.54 1.32
CA SER A 80 -6.21 10.59 2.41
C SER A 80 -6.72 11.27 3.68
N GLY A 81 -6.84 12.60 3.70
CA GLY A 81 -7.30 13.36 4.87
C GLY A 81 -6.30 13.37 6.03
N MET A 82 -5.04 13.02 5.79
CA MET A 82 -4.00 13.01 6.83
C MET A 82 -3.40 14.40 7.10
N LEU A 83 -3.56 15.33 6.16
CA LEU A 83 -3.28 16.75 6.36
C LEU A 83 -4.62 17.50 6.36
N ALA A 84 -4.95 18.08 7.53
CA ALA A 84 -6.10 18.96 7.73
C ALA A 84 -5.72 20.43 7.52
#